data_AF-A0A7G3BTF3-F1
#
_entry.id   AF-A0A7G3BTF3-F1
#
_cell.length_a   1.000
_cell.length_b   1.000
_cell.length_c   1.000
_cell.angle_alpha   90.00
_cell.angle_beta   90.00
_cell.angle_gamma   90.00
#
_symmetry.space_group_name_H-M   'P 1'
#
loop_
_entity.id
_entity.type
_entity.pdbx_description
1 polymer ?
#
loop_
_entity_poly.entity_id
_entity_poly.type
_entity_poly.pdbx_seq_one_letter_code
_entity_poly.pdbx_strand_id
1 'polypeptide(L)' 'MVTSGGLLMLTCRQATQLLSEQQDRQLLLKEQSGLQFHLMMCRSCRRFGKQMKTLSVLSKAYKRFDEEQKD' A
#
# COMPACT_ATOMS: atom_id res chain seq x y z
N MET A 1 8.46 -3.47 -17.04
CA MET A 1 8.43 -4.87 -16.56
C MET A 1 9.21 -4.94 -15.26
N VAL A 2 8.53 -5.01 -14.11
CA VAL A 2 9.20 -5.29 -12.82
C VAL A 2 9.24 -6.81 -12.67
N THR A 3 10.15 -7.44 -13.41
CA THR A 3 10.47 -8.87 -13.22
C THR A 3 11.78 -8.95 -12.43
N SER A 4 11.85 -9.95 -11.55
CA SER A 4 13.07 -10.45 -10.89
C SER A 4 13.43 -9.80 -9.55
N GLY A 5 12.86 -10.37 -8.48
CA GLY A 5 13.34 -10.28 -7.11
C GLY A 5 12.46 -11.20 -6.26
N GLY A 6 12.97 -12.37 -5.87
CA GLY A 6 12.21 -13.37 -5.12
C GLY A 6 11.50 -12.78 -3.90
N LEU A 7 10.38 -13.38 -3.50
CA LEU A 7 9.46 -12.95 -2.42
C LEU A 7 10.12 -12.50 -1.09
N LEU A 8 11.41 -12.79 -0.87
CA LEU A 8 12.18 -12.47 0.34
C LEU A 8 13.11 -11.24 0.21
N MET A 9 13.38 -10.74 -0.99
CA MET A 9 14.31 -9.62 -1.23
C MET A 9 13.63 -8.41 -1.90
N LEU A 10 12.52 -7.95 -1.31
CA LEU A 10 12.01 -6.62 -1.67
C LEU A 10 12.96 -5.54 -1.15
N THR A 11 13.38 -4.66 -2.06
CA THR A 11 14.05 -3.42 -1.67
C THR A 11 13.03 -2.42 -1.11
N CYS A 12 13.48 -1.44 -0.32
CA CYS A 12 12.60 -0.39 0.19
C CYS A 12 11.84 0.31 -0.96
N ARG A 13 12.49 0.54 -2.11
CA ARG A 13 11.88 1.15 -3.31
C ARG A 13 10.74 0.29 -3.88
N GLN A 14 10.95 -1.01 -4.00
CA GLN A 14 9.90 -1.94 -4.47
C GLN A 14 8.76 -2.03 -3.45
N ALA A 15 9.06 -2.06 -2.16
CA ALA A 15 8.05 -2.09 -1.11
C ALA A 15 7.18 -0.81 -1.12
N THR A 16 7.79 0.37 -1.28
CA THR A 16 7.04 1.64 -1.41
C THR A 16 6.23 1.69 -2.70
N GLN A 17 6.75 1.14 -3.79
CA GLN A 17 6.02 1.05 -5.06
C GLN A 17 4.78 0.15 -4.92
N LEU A 18 4.92 -1.05 -4.35
CA LEU A 18 3.80 -1.94 -4.08
C LEU A 18 2.77 -1.32 -3.12
N LEU A 19 3.21 -0.56 -2.11
CA LEU A 19 2.30 0.16 -1.20
C LEU A 19 1.50 1.26 -1.91
N SER A 20 2.09 1.92 -2.90
CA SER A 20 1.39 2.88 -3.76
C SER A 20 0.41 2.15 -4.68
N GLU A 21 0.89 1.12 -5.38
CA GLU A 21 0.06 0.32 -6.29
C GLU A 21 -1.13 -0.32 -5.57
N GLN A 22 -1.01 -0.66 -4.27
CA GLN A 22 -2.12 -1.17 -3.46
C GLN A 22 -3.30 -0.18 -3.34
N GLN A 23 -3.07 1.12 -3.53
CA GLN A 23 -4.14 2.13 -3.53
C GLN A 23 -4.94 2.10 -4.85
N ASP A 24 -4.27 1.80 -5.96
CA ASP A 24 -4.86 1.83 -7.30
C ASP A 24 -5.38 0.46 -7.75
N ARG A 25 -4.68 -0.62 -7.39
CA ARG A 25 -5.00 -2.00 -7.75
C ARG A 25 -4.91 -2.94 -6.55
N GLN A 26 -5.61 -4.06 -6.62
CA GLN A 26 -5.38 -5.15 -5.68
C GLN A 26 -4.03 -5.83 -6.00
N LEU A 27 -3.20 -6.01 -4.98
CA LEU A 27 -1.94 -6.74 -5.09
C LEU A 27 -2.20 -8.25 -5.19
N LEU A 28 -1.37 -8.96 -5.94
CA LEU A 28 -1.39 -10.42 -5.96
C LEU A 28 -0.94 -10.97 -4.60
N LEU A 29 -1.47 -12.13 -4.19
CA LEU A 29 -1.12 -12.78 -2.91
C LEU A 29 0.40 -12.95 -2.70
N LYS A 30 1.15 -13.17 -3.78
CA LYS A 30 2.62 -13.25 -3.76
C LYS A 30 3.27 -11.89 -3.46
N GLU A 31 2.80 -10.82 -4.09
CA GLU A 31 3.29 -9.45 -3.84
C GLU A 31 2.95 -9.02 -2.40
N GLN A 32 1.76 -9.38 -1.94
CA GLN A 32 1.25 -9.05 -0.62
C GLN A 32 2.06 -9.72 0.48
N SER A 33 2.34 -11.02 0.36
CA SER A 33 3.15 -11.77 1.34
C SER A 33 4.60 -11.27 1.40
N GLY A 34 5.24 -11.01 0.26
CA GLY A 34 6.58 -10.42 0.23
C GLY A 34 6.61 -9.03 0.87
N LEU A 35 5.61 -8.20 0.57
CA LEU A 35 5.49 -6.86 1.17
C LEU A 35 5.33 -6.96 2.69
N GLN A 36 4.45 -7.82 3.19
CA GLN A 36 4.26 -8.02 4.64
C GLN A 36 5.56 -8.43 5.33
N PHE A 37 6.33 -9.35 4.73
CA PHE A 37 7.64 -9.74 5.26
C PHE A 37 8.61 -8.54 5.33
N HIS A 38 8.69 -7.74 4.28
CA HIS A 38 9.53 -6.52 4.29
C HIS A 38 9.08 -5.51 5.35
N LEU A 39 7.77 -5.29 5.54
CA LEU A 39 7.24 -4.42 6.59
C LEU A 39 7.47 -4.98 8.00
N MET A 40 7.72 -6.29 8.13
CA MET A 40 8.13 -6.90 9.39
C MET A 40 9.51 -6.42 9.83
N MET A 41 10.44 -6.36 8.87
CA MET A 41 11.86 -6.05 9.10
C MET A 41 12.17 -4.54 8.97
N CYS A 42 11.44 -3.81 8.13
CA CYS A 42 11.68 -2.39 7.84
C CYS A 42 10.63 -1.47 8.47
N ARG A 43 11.03 -0.76 9.53
CA ARG A 43 10.17 0.20 10.25
C ARG A 43 9.74 1.38 9.37
N SER A 44 10.62 1.86 8.49
CA SER A 44 10.36 3.01 7.62
C SER A 44 9.23 2.70 6.63
N CYS A 45 9.34 1.59 5.90
CA CYS A 45 8.29 1.15 4.98
C CYS A 45 6.97 0.84 5.72
N ARG A 46 7.04 0.28 6.94
CA ARG A 46 5.84 0.08 7.78
C ARG A 46 5.12 1.39 8.09
N ARG A 47 5.87 2.45 8.44
CA ARG A 47 5.29 3.77 8.74
C ARG A 47 4.65 4.39 7.50
N PHE A 48 5.32 4.27 6.35
CA PHE A 48 4.77 4.73 5.06
C PHE A 48 3.47 4.01 4.71
N GLY A 49 3.41 2.68 4.85
CA GLY A 49 2.18 1.92 4.58
C GLY A 49 1.01 2.33 5.49
N LYS A 50 1.29 2.68 6.76
CA LYS A 50 0.27 3.24 7.66
C LYS A 50 -0.24 4.60 7.17
N GLN A 51 0.65 5.48 6.70
CA GLN A 51 0.26 6.78 6.16
C GLN A 51 -0.65 6.65 4.93
N MET A 52 -0.32 5.74 4.01
CA MET A 52 -1.17 5.46 2.85
C MET A 52 -2.56 4.96 3.24
N LYS A 53 -2.65 4.07 4.25
CA LYS A 53 -3.95 3.62 4.76
C LYS A 53 -4.78 4.76 5.36
N THR A 54 -4.14 5.65 6.12
CA THR A 54 -4.82 6.84 6.66
C THR A 54 -5.37 7.72 5.54
N LEU A 55 -4.57 7.98 4.51
CA LEU A 55 -5.02 8.76 3.35
C LEU A 55 -6.23 8.10 2.67
N SER A 56 -6.18 6.79 2.44
CA SER A 56 -7.30 6.01 1.86
C SER A 56 -8.59 6.14 2.68
N VAL A 57 -8.49 6.05 4.01
CA VAL A 57 -9.64 6.20 4.92
C VAL A 57 -10.21 7.62 4.85
N LEU A 58 -9.34 8.63 4.88
CA LEU A 58 -9.76 10.03 4.77
C LEU A 58 -10.43 10.30 3.41
N SER A 59 -9.84 9.88 2.30
CA SER A 59 -10.44 10.04 0.97
C SER A 59 -11.82 9.39 0.86
N LYS A 60 -12.00 8.20 1.45
CA LYS A 60 -13.32 7.55 1.51
C LYS A 60 -14.30 8.30 2.39
N ALA A 61 -13.86 8.85 3.52
CA ALA A 61 -14.70 9.68 4.38
C ALA A 61 -15.13 10.96 3.64
N TYR A 62 -14.20 11.65 2.98
CA TYR A 62 -14.50 12.83 2.16
C TYR A 62 -15.54 12.56 1.07
N LYS A 63 -15.40 11.45 0.32
CA LYS A 63 -16.39 11.08 -0.69
C LYS A 63 -17.79 10.88 -0.09
N ARG A 64 -17.88 10.29 1.10
CA ARG A 64 -19.16 10.11 1.80
C ARG A 64 -19.79 11.43 2.24
N PHE A 65 -18.98 12.37 2.74
CA PHE A 65 -19.47 13.70 3.11
C PHE A 65 -19.98 14.50 1.90
N ASP A 66 -19.35 14.37 0.74
CA ASP A 66 -19.79 15.05 -0.50
C ASP A 66 -21.12 14.48 -1.01
N GLU A 67 -21.31 13.16 -0.96
CA GLU A 67 -22.57 12.52 -1.36
C GLU A 67 -23.73 12.87 -0.42
N GLU A 68 -23.49 12.99 0.89
CA GLU A 68 -24.52 13.33 1.89
C GLU A 68 -24.93 14.82 1.89
N GLN A 69 -24.12 15.71 1.31
CA GLN A 69 -24.43 17.13 1.14
C GLN A 69 -25.13 17.44 -0.21
N LYS A 70 -25.21 16.44 -1.10
CA LYS A 70 -25.84 16.57 -2.42
C LYS A 70 -27.29 16.07 -2.44
N ASP A 71 -27.73 15.44 -1.35
CA ASP A 71 -29.13 15.13 -1.04
C ASP A 71 -29.74 16.31 -0.26
#